data_AF-A0A0N0GY74-F1
#
_entry.id   AF-A0A0N0GY74-F1
#
_cell.length_a   1.000
_cell.length_b   1.000
_cell.length_c   1.000
_cell.angle_alpha   90.00
_cell.angle_beta   90.00
_cell.angle_gamma   90.00
#
_symmetry.space_group_name_H-M   'P 1'
#
loop_
_entity.id
_entity.type
_entity.pdbx_description
1 polymer ?
#
loop_
_entity_poly.entity_id
_entity_poly.type
_entity_poly.pdbx_seq_one_letter_code
_entity_poly.pdbx_strand_id
1 'polypeptide(L)'
;MNQNHDAKRSARERLHAQRAKDQARARRSRQAIVAGSVVAALAIAGGIGVWASMSGGGGNSTDNESARPRQASGGDKPAIPVGALDAPSTLTVWEDFRCPACRQFETGFRPVLHELEDSGHLKTEYHLVTIIDGNTGGKGSLRAANAALCAQDAGRFREYHDVLYAHQPPEQQDKFADNRHLLQLAEKVKGLPSAAFTKCVNDGRYEGFVEKSNTAFAGSGFQGTPTVLLNGKDLSKEKGGRFTAADLKKTVLAANKGKQPGKPQTPPQASQTPETSQTPKTSRPESQPATGTPQQPQPSASPS
;
A
#
# COMPACT_ATOMS: atom_id res chain seq x y z
N MET A 1 -63.48 45.63 50.99
CA MET A 1 -62.11 45.14 50.69
C MET A 1 -62.08 43.60 50.59
N ASN A 2 -62.37 42.97 49.45
CA ASN A 2 -62.16 41.49 49.36
C ASN A 2 -61.79 40.88 48.00
N GLN A 3 -61.57 41.65 46.92
CA GLN A 3 -61.26 41.08 45.59
C GLN A 3 -59.76 40.85 45.31
N ASN A 4 -58.86 41.39 46.15
CA ASN A 4 -57.41 41.39 45.86
C ASN A 4 -56.66 40.16 46.44
N HIS A 5 -57.30 39.35 47.30
CA HIS A 5 -56.70 38.13 47.86
C HIS A 5 -56.98 36.88 47.00
N ASP A 6 -58.17 36.80 46.39
CA ASP A 6 -58.56 35.65 45.54
C ASP A 6 -57.78 35.61 44.22
N ALA A 7 -57.52 36.78 43.63
CA ALA A 7 -56.68 36.89 42.43
C ALA A 7 -55.24 36.39 42.66
N LYS A 8 -54.66 36.70 43.83
CA LYS A 8 -53.30 36.27 44.22
C LYS A 8 -53.22 34.77 44.56
N ARG A 9 -54.30 34.17 45.08
CA ARG A 9 -54.41 32.71 45.28
C ARG A 9 -54.46 31.97 43.95
N SER A 10 -55.31 32.43 43.01
CA SER A 10 -55.45 31.76 41.70
C SER A 10 -54.17 31.82 40.86
N ALA A 11 -53.38 32.90 40.97
CA ALA A 11 -52.10 33.02 40.26
C ALA A 11 -51.03 32.05 40.78
N ARG A 12 -50.99 31.81 42.10
CA ARG A 12 -50.07 30.84 42.72
C ARG A 12 -50.45 29.40 42.37
N GLU A 13 -51.73 29.08 42.39
CA GLU A 13 -52.24 27.75 42.01
C GLU A 13 -51.95 27.42 40.54
N ARG A 14 -52.10 28.39 39.63
CA ARG A 14 -51.75 28.23 38.21
C ARG A 14 -50.25 27.99 37.99
N LEU A 15 -49.38 28.67 38.74
CA LEU A 15 -47.93 28.45 38.70
C LEU A 15 -47.51 27.07 39.24
N HIS A 16 -48.15 26.58 40.31
CA HIS A 16 -47.91 25.23 40.81
C HIS A 16 -48.42 24.15 39.85
N ALA A 17 -49.59 24.37 39.24
CA ALA A 17 -50.14 23.46 38.23
C ALA A 17 -49.30 23.43 36.94
N GLN A 18 -48.74 24.57 36.52
CA GLN A 18 -47.80 24.64 35.39
C GLN A 18 -46.48 23.92 35.71
N ARG A 19 -45.88 24.18 36.88
CA ARG A 19 -44.64 23.50 37.30
C ARG A 19 -44.82 21.98 37.43
N ALA A 20 -45.98 21.51 37.89
CA ALA A 20 -46.29 20.07 37.93
C ALA A 20 -46.37 19.46 36.53
N LYS A 21 -46.97 20.16 35.55
CA LYS A 21 -47.03 19.72 34.15
C LYS A 21 -45.64 19.73 33.48
N ASP A 22 -44.81 20.73 33.78
CA ASP A 22 -43.46 20.84 33.24
C ASP A 22 -42.53 19.77 33.82
N GLN A 23 -42.62 19.49 35.13
CA GLN A 23 -41.89 18.39 35.76
C GLN A 23 -42.34 17.01 35.25
N ALA A 24 -43.63 16.82 34.97
CA ALA A 24 -44.13 15.59 34.36
C ALA A 24 -43.66 15.41 32.91
N ARG A 25 -43.62 16.49 32.10
CA ARG A 25 -43.04 16.47 30.75
C ARG A 25 -41.53 16.23 30.79
N ALA A 26 -40.80 16.83 31.73
CA ALA A 26 -39.36 16.61 31.89
C ALA A 26 -39.00 15.19 32.34
N ARG A 27 -39.84 14.56 33.18
CA ARG A 27 -39.69 13.14 33.55
C ARG A 27 -39.98 12.21 32.36
N ARG A 28 -41.03 12.49 31.58
CA ARG A 28 -41.35 11.74 30.35
C ARG A 28 -40.27 11.90 29.27
N SER A 29 -39.69 13.09 29.10
CA SER A 29 -38.60 13.31 28.14
C SER A 29 -37.29 12.66 28.59
N ARG A 30 -36.94 12.71 29.88
CA ARG A 30 -35.78 11.96 30.41
C ARG A 30 -35.95 10.45 30.29
N GLN A 31 -37.14 9.92 30.56
CA GLN A 31 -37.46 8.49 30.36
C GLN A 31 -37.41 8.11 28.88
N ALA A 32 -37.89 8.96 27.97
CA ALA A 32 -37.80 8.73 26.52
C ALA A 32 -36.35 8.78 25.99
N ILE A 33 -35.50 9.67 26.52
CA ILE A 33 -34.07 9.75 26.16
C ILE A 33 -33.31 8.51 26.66
N VAL A 34 -33.57 8.05 27.89
CA VAL A 34 -32.92 6.85 28.44
C VAL A 34 -33.42 5.57 27.77
N ALA A 35 -34.71 5.46 27.46
CA ALA A 35 -35.25 4.33 26.70
C ALA A 35 -34.73 4.32 25.24
N GLY A 36 -34.61 5.49 24.61
CA GLY A 36 -34.03 5.63 23.27
C GLY A 36 -32.55 5.28 23.20
N SER A 37 -31.75 5.63 24.22
CA SER A 37 -30.32 5.30 24.25
C SER A 37 -30.07 3.81 24.51
N VAL A 38 -30.91 3.13 25.31
CA VAL A 38 -30.81 1.68 25.53
C VAL A 38 -31.20 0.89 24.27
N VAL A 39 -32.25 1.32 23.55
CA VAL A 39 -32.64 0.69 22.27
C VAL A 39 -31.59 0.95 21.17
N ALA A 40 -30.99 2.13 21.11
CA ALA A 40 -29.89 2.42 20.18
C ALA A 40 -28.62 1.61 20.52
N ALA A 41 -28.28 1.44 21.81
CA ALA A 41 -27.15 0.61 22.22
C ALA A 41 -27.37 -0.89 21.93
N LEU A 42 -28.60 -1.38 22.10
CA LEU A 42 -28.97 -2.77 21.76
C LEU A 42 -29.09 -2.97 20.23
N ALA A 43 -29.45 -1.95 19.45
CA ALA A 43 -29.40 -2.00 17.98
C ALA A 43 -27.96 -1.96 17.44
N ILE A 44 -27.02 -1.30 18.13
CA ILE A 44 -25.59 -1.35 17.80
C ILE A 44 -25.01 -2.73 18.18
N ALA A 45 -25.40 -3.32 19.32
CA ALA A 45 -24.98 -4.66 19.69
C ALA A 45 -25.60 -5.77 18.81
N GLY A 46 -26.87 -5.62 18.39
CA GLY A 46 -27.56 -6.58 17.52
C GLY A 46 -27.27 -6.41 16.03
N GLY A 47 -27.03 -5.17 15.57
CA GLY A 47 -26.70 -4.86 14.18
C GLY A 47 -25.29 -5.30 13.78
N ILE A 48 -24.34 -5.30 14.71
CA ILE A 48 -23.01 -5.89 14.50
C ILE A 48 -23.13 -7.42 14.37
N GLY A 49 -24.03 -8.08 15.12
CA GLY A 49 -24.20 -9.53 15.07
C GLY A 49 -24.79 -10.07 13.75
N VAL A 50 -25.71 -9.34 13.12
CA VAL A 50 -26.37 -9.79 11.88
C VAL A 50 -25.60 -9.40 10.62
N TRP A 51 -24.85 -8.29 10.61
CA TRP A 51 -23.97 -7.97 9.48
C TRP A 51 -22.67 -8.80 9.48
N ALA A 52 -22.10 -9.08 10.67
CA ALA A 52 -20.91 -9.95 10.78
C ALA A 52 -21.18 -11.43 10.39
N SER A 53 -22.45 -11.85 10.33
CA SER A 53 -22.82 -13.22 9.96
C SER A 53 -23.14 -13.41 8.46
N MET A 54 -23.14 -12.34 7.66
CA MET A 54 -23.30 -12.43 6.19
C MET A 54 -22.05 -12.02 5.39
N SER A 55 -20.99 -11.57 6.06
CA SER A 55 -19.67 -11.30 5.45
C SER A 55 -18.51 -12.04 6.15
N GLY A 56 -18.80 -12.89 7.14
CA GLY A 56 -17.81 -13.61 7.94
C GLY A 56 -17.44 -14.98 7.40
N GLY A 57 -16.67 -15.02 6.31
CA GLY A 57 -15.74 -16.12 6.07
C GLY A 57 -14.65 -16.07 7.14
N GLY A 58 -14.89 -16.71 8.28
CA GLY A 58 -13.93 -16.87 9.36
C GLY A 58 -12.76 -17.74 8.93
N GLY A 59 -11.74 -17.13 8.32
CA GLY A 59 -10.41 -17.68 8.18
C GLY A 59 -9.50 -17.06 9.23
N ASN A 60 -8.89 -17.90 10.07
CA ASN A 60 -7.71 -17.54 10.84
C ASN A 60 -6.76 -16.69 9.97
N SER A 61 -6.40 -15.48 10.43
CA SER A 61 -5.37 -14.67 9.78
C SER A 61 -4.01 -15.33 9.92
N THR A 62 -3.77 -16.38 9.14
CA THR A 62 -2.48 -16.53 8.48
C THR A 62 -2.41 -15.37 7.51
N ASP A 63 -1.64 -14.33 7.82
CA ASP A 63 -1.31 -13.28 6.86
C ASP A 63 -0.89 -13.97 5.57
N ASN A 64 -1.74 -13.90 4.54
CA ASN A 64 -1.46 -14.54 3.26
C ASN A 64 -0.16 -13.92 2.73
N GLU A 65 0.96 -14.62 2.90
CA GLU A 65 2.29 -14.21 2.41
C GLU A 65 2.22 -13.90 0.90
N SER A 66 1.31 -14.56 0.17
CA SER A 66 1.02 -14.34 -1.25
C SER A 66 0.36 -13.00 -1.60
N ALA A 67 -0.15 -12.25 -0.61
CA ALA A 67 -0.79 -10.94 -0.79
C ALA A 67 0.15 -9.75 -0.49
N ARG A 68 1.43 -10.03 -0.15
CA ARG A 68 2.44 -9.00 0.14
C ARG A 68 3.48 -8.91 -0.98
N PRO A 69 3.92 -7.69 -1.37
CA PRO A 69 5.05 -7.53 -2.29
C PRO A 69 6.32 -8.11 -1.70
N ARG A 70 7.25 -8.53 -2.55
CA ARG A 70 8.56 -9.05 -2.12
C ARG A 70 9.24 -8.10 -1.10
N GLN A 71 9.68 -8.64 0.03
CA GLN A 71 10.39 -7.91 1.11
C GLN A 71 9.62 -6.76 1.76
N ALA A 72 8.36 -6.52 1.39
CA ALA A 72 7.53 -5.52 2.06
C ALA A 72 7.20 -6.00 3.49
N SER A 73 7.22 -5.07 4.45
CA SER A 73 6.72 -5.35 5.79
C SER A 73 5.19 -5.43 5.76
N GLY A 74 4.66 -6.47 6.41
CA GLY A 74 3.22 -6.64 6.62
C GLY A 74 2.73 -5.98 7.91
N GLY A 75 1.67 -6.53 8.51
CA GLY A 75 1.13 -6.04 9.78
C GLY A 75 0.33 -4.74 9.64
N ASP A 76 0.24 -3.99 10.74
CA ASP A 76 -0.66 -2.84 10.87
C ASP A 76 -0.20 -1.60 10.11
N LYS A 77 1.08 -1.53 9.75
CA LYS A 77 1.69 -0.42 8.98
C LYS A 77 2.51 -0.97 7.83
N PRO A 78 1.86 -1.39 6.73
CA PRO A 78 2.55 -1.98 5.60
C PRO A 78 3.56 -1.00 4.98
N ALA A 79 4.79 -1.45 4.72
CA ALA A 79 5.85 -0.60 4.19
C ALA A 79 6.72 -1.32 3.16
N ILE A 80 7.38 -0.54 2.30
CA ILE A 80 8.29 -1.02 1.27
C ILE A 80 9.68 -0.55 1.63
N PRO A 81 10.60 -1.46 2.00
CA PRO A 81 11.95 -1.07 2.33
C PRO A 81 12.79 -0.86 1.07
N VAL A 82 13.63 0.17 1.11
CA VAL A 82 14.67 0.45 0.14
C VAL A 82 15.99 0.65 0.89
N GLY A 83 17.08 0.10 0.34
CA GLY A 83 18.39 0.06 0.99
C GLY A 83 18.62 -1.21 1.81
N ALA A 84 19.68 -1.22 2.62
CA ALA A 84 20.03 -2.36 3.46
C ALA A 84 19.01 -2.52 4.61
N LEU A 85 18.41 -3.71 4.78
CA LEU A 85 17.40 -3.93 5.83
C LEU A 85 17.94 -3.76 7.25
N ASP A 86 19.23 -4.00 7.42
CA ASP A 86 20.00 -3.86 8.67
C ASP A 86 20.69 -2.50 8.80
N ALA A 87 20.35 -1.51 7.95
CA ALA A 87 20.91 -0.17 8.07
C ALA A 87 20.62 0.45 9.46
N PRO A 88 21.60 1.14 10.06
CA PRO A 88 21.50 1.65 11.43
C PRO A 88 20.54 2.83 11.64
N SER A 89 20.08 3.47 10.55
CA SER A 89 19.04 4.49 10.55
C SER A 89 17.90 4.11 9.61
N THR A 90 16.67 4.45 10.01
CA THR A 90 15.47 4.26 9.20
C THR A 90 14.79 5.60 8.90
N LEU A 91 14.48 5.85 7.63
CA LEU A 91 13.63 6.93 7.19
C LEU A 91 12.25 6.39 6.87
N THR A 92 11.23 6.78 7.62
CA THR A 92 9.83 6.46 7.29
C THR A 92 9.27 7.57 6.42
N VAL A 93 8.70 7.23 5.26
CA VAL A 93 8.10 8.19 4.33
C VAL A 93 6.66 7.76 4.05
N TRP A 94 5.68 8.54 4.50
CA TRP A 94 4.30 8.40 4.07
C TRP A 94 4.06 9.33 2.88
N GLU A 95 3.64 8.77 1.76
CA GLU A 95 3.56 9.50 0.50
C GLU A 95 2.47 9.02 -0.44
N ASP A 96 2.08 9.89 -1.36
CA ASP A 96 1.05 9.66 -2.37
C ASP A 96 1.61 10.07 -3.73
N PHE A 97 1.55 9.15 -4.71
CA PHE A 97 2.11 9.38 -6.05
C PHE A 97 1.43 10.49 -6.84
N ARG A 98 0.24 10.97 -6.45
CA ARG A 98 -0.39 12.16 -7.04
C ARG A 98 -0.05 13.46 -6.31
N CYS A 99 0.55 13.40 -5.12
CA CYS A 99 0.82 14.56 -4.29
C CYS A 99 2.03 15.39 -4.81
N PRO A 100 1.86 16.68 -5.14
CA PRO A 100 2.93 17.55 -5.61
C PRO A 100 4.03 17.79 -4.56
N ALA A 101 3.66 17.85 -3.27
CA ALA A 101 4.63 17.99 -2.19
C ALA A 101 5.51 16.74 -2.04
N CYS A 102 4.94 15.54 -2.25
CA CYS A 102 5.72 14.31 -2.27
C CYS A 102 6.71 14.33 -3.43
N ARG A 103 6.28 14.73 -4.63
CA ARG A 103 7.19 14.93 -5.77
C ARG A 103 8.32 15.89 -5.44
N GLN A 104 8.03 17.03 -4.80
CA GLN A 104 9.06 18.00 -4.43
C GLN A 104 10.08 17.38 -3.46
N PHE A 105 9.61 16.66 -2.45
CA PHE A 105 10.48 15.95 -1.51
C PHE A 105 11.34 14.91 -2.23
N GLU A 106 10.71 13.98 -2.95
CA GLU A 106 11.44 12.88 -3.62
C GLU A 106 12.43 13.41 -4.64
N THR A 107 12.05 14.39 -5.48
CA THR A 107 13.00 14.98 -6.45
C THR A 107 14.14 15.75 -5.78
N GLY A 108 13.88 16.45 -4.67
CA GLY A 108 14.88 17.24 -3.95
C GLY A 108 15.82 16.40 -3.07
N PHE A 109 15.34 15.28 -2.53
CA PHE A 109 16.08 14.44 -1.58
C PHE A 109 16.65 13.16 -2.23
N ARG A 110 16.15 12.74 -3.40
CA ARG A 110 16.60 11.52 -4.09
C ARG A 110 18.12 11.34 -4.13
N PRO A 111 18.95 12.32 -4.52
CA PRO A 111 20.40 12.10 -4.57
C PRO A 111 20.99 11.69 -3.23
N VAL A 112 20.52 12.28 -2.13
CA VAL A 112 21.02 11.96 -0.78
C VAL A 112 20.42 10.66 -0.25
N LEU A 113 19.14 10.38 -0.53
CA LEU A 113 18.51 9.12 -0.15
C LEU A 113 19.26 7.95 -0.80
N HIS A 114 19.46 8.05 -2.11
CA HIS A 114 20.20 7.07 -2.90
C HIS A 114 21.60 6.84 -2.35
N GLU A 115 22.37 7.90 -2.12
CA GLU A 115 23.72 7.79 -1.57
C GLU A 115 23.73 7.06 -0.22
N LEU A 116 22.80 7.39 0.68
CA LEU A 116 22.75 6.80 2.03
C LEU A 116 22.23 5.36 2.03
N GLU A 117 21.30 5.03 1.13
CA GLU A 117 20.81 3.67 0.92
C GLU A 117 21.89 2.77 0.33
N ASP A 118 22.58 3.25 -0.71
CA ASP A 118 23.64 2.50 -1.42
C ASP A 118 24.86 2.26 -0.53
N SER A 119 25.17 3.21 0.36
CA SER A 119 26.23 3.08 1.37
C SER A 119 25.81 2.28 2.60
N GLY A 120 24.57 1.79 2.68
CA GLY A 120 24.07 1.00 3.80
C GLY A 120 23.84 1.79 5.09
N HIS A 121 23.87 3.12 5.02
CA HIS A 121 23.65 3.99 6.18
C HIS A 121 22.16 4.24 6.47
N LEU A 122 21.30 4.08 5.47
CA LEU A 122 19.88 4.35 5.58
C LEU A 122 19.07 3.20 4.97
N LYS A 123 18.00 2.84 5.67
CA LYS A 123 16.86 2.10 5.12
C LYS A 123 15.71 3.08 5.00
N THR A 124 15.12 3.22 3.82
CA THR A 124 13.89 3.99 3.67
C THR A 124 12.71 3.02 3.68
N GLU A 125 11.70 3.30 4.50
CA GLU A 125 10.43 2.58 4.56
C GLU A 125 9.34 3.47 3.97
N TYR A 126 8.96 3.16 2.74
CA TYR A 126 7.89 3.86 2.04
C TYR A 126 6.54 3.27 2.42
N HIS A 127 5.63 4.14 2.87
CA HIS A 127 4.24 3.83 3.13
C HIS A 127 3.38 4.59 2.12
N LEU A 128 2.85 3.84 1.15
CA LEU A 128 2.07 4.42 0.07
C LEU A 128 0.63 4.63 0.51
N VAL A 129 0.10 5.83 0.29
CA VAL A 129 -1.27 6.21 0.66
C VAL A 129 -2.02 6.80 -0.53
N THR A 130 -3.33 7.01 -0.37
CA THR A 130 -4.24 7.43 -1.44
C THR A 130 -5.08 8.63 -1.00
N ILE A 131 -4.45 9.59 -0.33
CA ILE A 131 -5.10 10.78 0.22
C ILE A 131 -5.67 11.63 -0.91
N ILE A 132 -4.94 11.78 -2.02
CA ILE A 132 -5.40 12.60 -3.14
C ILE A 132 -6.63 11.99 -3.82
N ASP A 133 -6.67 10.67 -3.99
CA ASP A 133 -7.86 9.96 -4.46
C ASP A 133 -9.07 10.21 -3.52
N GLY A 134 -8.86 10.17 -2.20
CA GLY A 134 -9.91 10.45 -1.22
C GLY A 134 -10.40 11.91 -1.20
N ASN A 135 -9.51 12.87 -1.44
CA ASN A 135 -9.81 14.30 -1.39
C ASN A 135 -10.40 14.85 -2.70
N THR A 136 -9.92 14.35 -3.84
CA THR A 136 -10.23 14.90 -5.17
C THR A 136 -10.99 13.93 -6.07
N GLY A 137 -11.19 12.69 -5.62
CA GLY A 137 -11.69 11.59 -6.44
C GLY A 137 -10.61 11.02 -7.36
N GLY A 138 -10.97 9.96 -8.07
CA GLY A 138 -10.05 9.24 -8.96
C GLY A 138 -9.48 7.96 -8.34
N LYS A 139 -8.54 7.34 -9.05
CA LYS A 139 -7.85 6.10 -8.64
C LYS A 139 -6.35 6.13 -8.91
N GLY A 140 -5.79 7.27 -9.33
CA GLY A 140 -4.42 7.34 -9.78
C GLY A 140 -3.41 7.15 -8.66
N SER A 141 -3.71 7.56 -7.41
CA SER A 141 -2.85 7.26 -6.28
C SER A 141 -2.79 5.76 -6.03
N LEU A 142 -3.97 5.12 -5.96
CA LEU A 142 -4.09 3.68 -5.73
C LEU A 142 -3.39 2.86 -6.83
N ARG A 143 -3.63 3.20 -8.11
CA ARG A 143 -3.08 2.46 -9.24
C ARG A 143 -1.58 2.68 -9.41
N ALA A 144 -1.08 3.90 -9.22
CA ALA A 144 0.36 4.15 -9.21
C ALA A 144 1.05 3.41 -8.07
N ALA A 145 0.45 3.41 -6.87
CA ALA A 145 0.96 2.66 -5.74
C ALA A 145 0.99 1.16 -6.01
N ASN A 146 -0.11 0.58 -6.50
CA ASN A 146 -0.15 -0.82 -6.92
C ASN A 146 0.96 -1.15 -7.95
N ALA A 147 1.15 -0.30 -8.96
CA ALA A 147 2.21 -0.52 -9.95
C ALA A 147 3.62 -0.43 -9.35
N ALA A 148 3.85 0.49 -8.41
CA ALA A 148 5.12 0.54 -7.66
C ALA A 148 5.37 -0.76 -6.89
N LEU A 149 4.35 -1.30 -6.23
CA LEU A 149 4.43 -2.59 -5.53
C LEU A 149 4.66 -3.78 -6.48
N CYS A 150 4.08 -3.76 -7.67
CA CYS A 150 4.41 -4.74 -8.70
C CYS A 150 5.88 -4.63 -9.16
N ALA A 151 6.46 -3.43 -9.17
CA ALA A 151 7.88 -3.25 -9.47
C ALA A 151 8.79 -3.75 -8.33
N GLN A 152 8.30 -3.75 -7.09
CA GLN A 152 9.00 -4.35 -5.96
C GLN A 152 9.21 -5.86 -6.13
N ASP A 153 8.23 -6.59 -6.67
CA ASP A 153 8.39 -8.02 -6.97
C ASP A 153 9.54 -8.31 -7.94
N ALA A 154 9.77 -7.38 -8.88
CA ALA A 154 10.87 -7.42 -9.85
C ALA A 154 12.19 -6.84 -9.29
N GLY A 155 12.22 -6.35 -8.04
CA GLY A 155 13.38 -5.68 -7.45
C GLY A 155 13.73 -4.38 -8.17
N ARG A 156 12.71 -3.63 -8.62
CA ARG A 156 12.80 -2.38 -9.39
C ARG A 156 11.93 -1.26 -8.82
N PHE A 157 11.54 -1.37 -7.55
CA PHE A 157 10.71 -0.38 -6.89
C PHE A 157 11.34 1.00 -6.92
N ARG A 158 12.59 1.14 -6.47
CA ARG A 158 13.29 2.43 -6.36
C ARG A 158 13.36 3.16 -7.70
N GLU A 159 13.77 2.46 -8.76
CA GLU A 159 13.88 3.06 -10.09
C GLU A 159 12.52 3.43 -10.68
N TYR A 160 11.48 2.63 -10.41
CA TYR A 160 10.14 2.91 -10.93
C TYR A 160 9.43 4.01 -10.13
N HIS A 161 9.60 4.03 -8.81
CA HIS A 161 9.19 5.11 -7.92
C HIS A 161 9.76 6.45 -8.39
N ASP A 162 11.05 6.47 -8.72
CA ASP A 162 11.70 7.65 -9.30
C ASP A 162 11.06 8.12 -10.59
N VAL A 163 10.77 7.17 -11.49
CA VAL A 163 10.12 7.44 -12.78
C VAL A 163 8.72 8.00 -12.58
N LEU A 164 7.93 7.44 -11.66
CA LEU A 164 6.59 7.92 -11.33
C LEU A 164 6.63 9.38 -10.87
N TYR A 165 7.52 9.75 -9.94
CA TYR A 165 7.63 11.15 -9.51
C TYR A 165 8.21 12.08 -10.57
N ALA A 166 9.15 11.60 -11.39
CA ALA A 166 9.69 12.37 -12.50
C ALA A 166 8.62 12.70 -13.56
N HIS A 167 7.61 11.83 -13.71
CA HIS A 167 6.53 11.96 -14.69
C HIS A 167 5.16 12.16 -14.03
N GLN A 168 5.12 12.63 -12.79
CA GLN A 168 3.88 12.88 -12.07
C GLN A 168 3.03 13.89 -12.87
N PRO A 169 1.78 13.54 -13.24
CA PRO A 169 0.90 14.48 -13.90
C PRO A 169 0.50 15.59 -12.93
N PRO A 170 -0.02 16.73 -13.41
CA PRO A 170 -0.69 17.70 -12.54
C PRO A 170 -1.75 16.99 -11.69
N GLU A 171 -1.85 17.33 -10.40
CA GLU A 171 -2.70 16.63 -9.41
C GLU A 171 -4.17 16.45 -9.87
N GLN A 172 -4.69 17.45 -10.60
CA GLN A 172 -6.05 17.47 -11.16
C GLN A 172 -6.26 16.51 -12.35
N GLN A 173 -5.17 16.01 -12.93
CA GLN A 173 -5.20 15.05 -14.02
C GLN A 173 -4.93 13.66 -13.46
N ASP A 174 -5.97 12.84 -13.36
CA ASP A 174 -5.89 11.47 -12.87
C ASP A 174 -5.28 10.48 -13.89
N LYS A 175 -4.21 10.89 -14.59
CA LYS A 175 -3.57 10.07 -15.65
C LYS A 175 -2.99 8.76 -15.12
N PHE A 176 -2.54 8.75 -13.87
CA PHE A 176 -2.09 7.53 -13.21
C PHE A 176 -3.20 6.51 -12.98
N ALA A 177 -4.48 6.89 -13.16
CA ALA A 177 -5.54 5.91 -13.18
C ALA A 177 -5.61 5.07 -14.46
N ASP A 178 -4.86 5.39 -15.54
CA ASP A 178 -4.73 4.51 -16.70
C ASP A 178 -3.54 3.56 -16.54
N ASN A 179 -3.82 2.26 -16.38
CA ASN A 179 -2.77 1.23 -16.27
C ASN A 179 -1.87 1.20 -17.50
N ARG A 180 -2.38 1.51 -18.70
CA ARG A 180 -1.53 1.57 -19.90
C ARG A 180 -0.50 2.67 -19.79
N HIS A 181 -0.84 3.80 -19.17
CA HIS A 181 0.09 4.89 -18.94
C HIS A 181 1.18 4.49 -17.94
N LEU A 182 0.82 3.81 -16.84
CA LEU A 182 1.77 3.27 -15.88
C LEU A 182 2.73 2.25 -16.54
N LEU A 183 2.19 1.35 -17.35
CA LEU A 183 3.00 0.38 -18.11
C LEU A 183 3.95 1.07 -19.10
N GLN A 184 3.52 2.14 -19.77
CA GLN A 184 4.40 2.93 -20.64
C GLN A 184 5.53 3.61 -19.86
N LEU A 185 5.27 4.08 -18.64
CA LEU A 185 6.32 4.64 -17.79
C LEU A 185 7.33 3.58 -17.37
N ALA A 186 6.89 2.34 -17.14
CA ALA A 186 7.77 1.23 -16.76
C ALA A 186 8.82 0.91 -17.84
N GLU A 187 8.56 1.22 -19.12
CA GLU A 187 9.55 1.09 -20.21
C GLU A 187 10.82 1.93 -20.00
N LYS A 188 10.78 2.93 -19.10
CA LYS A 188 11.95 3.74 -18.72
C LYS A 188 12.87 3.02 -17.72
N VAL A 189 12.44 1.89 -17.16
CA VAL A 189 13.20 1.12 -16.16
C VAL A 189 13.67 -0.19 -16.79
N LYS A 190 14.98 -0.35 -16.92
CA LYS A 190 15.57 -1.55 -17.52
C LYS A 190 15.20 -2.81 -16.72
N GLY A 191 14.57 -3.76 -17.41
CA GLY A 191 14.21 -5.07 -16.85
C GLY A 191 12.95 -5.07 -15.98
N LEU A 192 12.18 -3.98 -15.95
CA LEU A 192 10.87 -3.94 -15.30
C LEU A 192 9.74 -4.45 -16.21
N PRO A 193 9.63 -4.02 -17.49
CA PRO A 193 8.60 -4.53 -18.40
C PRO A 193 8.72 -6.05 -18.54
N SER A 194 7.67 -6.75 -18.15
CA SER A 194 7.57 -8.21 -18.23
C SER A 194 6.10 -8.62 -18.17
N ALA A 195 5.77 -9.81 -18.68
CA ALA A 195 4.41 -10.34 -18.60
C ALA A 195 3.90 -10.42 -17.15
N ALA A 196 4.79 -10.77 -16.19
CA ALA A 196 4.47 -10.83 -14.78
C ALA A 196 4.13 -9.44 -14.21
N PHE A 197 4.96 -8.43 -14.51
CA PHE A 197 4.69 -7.05 -14.10
C PHE A 197 3.39 -6.52 -14.71
N THR A 198 3.19 -6.69 -16.02
CA THR A 198 1.98 -6.27 -16.72
C THR A 198 0.72 -6.89 -16.12
N LYS A 199 0.75 -8.20 -15.85
CA LYS A 199 -0.37 -8.90 -15.19
C LYS A 199 -0.62 -8.35 -13.79
N CYS A 200 0.42 -8.19 -12.98
CA CYS A 200 0.32 -7.66 -11.63
C CYS A 200 -0.34 -6.27 -11.60
N VAL A 201 0.08 -5.36 -12.49
CA VAL A 201 -0.48 -4.02 -12.61
C VAL A 201 -1.97 -4.08 -13.01
N ASN A 202 -2.29 -4.88 -14.03
CA ASN A 202 -3.65 -4.96 -14.56
C ASN A 202 -4.65 -5.64 -13.62
N ASP A 203 -4.19 -6.59 -12.82
CA ASP A 203 -5.02 -7.27 -11.83
C ASP A 203 -5.25 -6.44 -10.56
N GLY A 204 -4.56 -5.31 -10.39
CA GLY A 204 -4.63 -4.55 -9.13
C GLY A 204 -4.10 -5.36 -7.94
N ARG A 205 -3.10 -6.24 -8.16
CA ARG A 205 -2.69 -7.30 -7.22
C ARG A 205 -2.45 -6.83 -5.78
N TYR A 206 -1.95 -5.61 -5.63
CA TYR A 206 -1.57 -5.02 -4.35
C TYR A 206 -2.45 -3.83 -3.93
N GLU A 207 -3.59 -3.59 -4.59
CA GLU A 207 -4.52 -2.52 -4.19
C GLU A 207 -4.94 -2.67 -2.72
N GLY A 208 -5.28 -3.88 -2.25
CA GLY A 208 -5.62 -4.12 -0.84
C GLY A 208 -4.48 -3.86 0.15
N PHE A 209 -3.21 -4.04 -0.27
CA PHE A 209 -2.05 -3.67 0.55
C PHE A 209 -1.95 -2.16 0.70
N VAL A 210 -2.17 -1.42 -0.40
CA VAL A 210 -2.19 0.05 -0.41
C VAL A 210 -3.35 0.59 0.43
N GLU A 211 -4.54 0.02 0.32
CA GLU A 211 -5.71 0.40 1.14
C GLU A 211 -5.46 0.20 2.64
N LYS A 212 -4.77 -0.89 3.01
CA LYS A 212 -4.35 -1.13 4.39
C LYS A 212 -3.35 -0.07 4.87
N SER A 213 -2.37 0.29 4.04
CA SER A 213 -1.44 1.39 4.32
C SER A 213 -2.17 2.73 4.47
N ASN A 214 -3.11 3.05 3.59
CA ASN A 214 -3.93 4.27 3.67
C ASN A 214 -4.78 4.31 4.95
N THR A 215 -5.33 3.18 5.38
CA THR A 215 -6.08 3.07 6.64
C THR A 215 -5.17 3.29 7.86
N ALA A 216 -3.95 2.73 7.83
CA ALA A 216 -2.95 2.96 8.87
C ALA A 216 -2.55 4.44 8.95
N PHE A 217 -2.43 5.13 7.80
CA PHE A 217 -2.21 6.57 7.76
C PHE A 217 -3.38 7.34 8.38
N ALA A 218 -4.62 7.03 8.04
CA ALA A 218 -5.79 7.70 8.60
C ALA A 218 -5.87 7.57 10.14
N GLY A 219 -5.43 6.45 10.70
CA GLY A 219 -5.36 6.21 12.14
C GLY A 219 -4.12 6.78 12.84
N SER A 220 -3.16 7.34 12.11
CA SER A 220 -1.86 7.77 12.66
C SER A 220 -1.88 9.15 13.32
N GLY A 221 -2.85 10.00 12.98
CA GLY A 221 -2.89 11.41 13.36
C GLY A 221 -2.00 12.32 12.50
N PHE A 222 -1.31 11.80 11.48
CA PHE A 222 -0.62 12.62 10.49
C PHE A 222 -1.63 13.39 9.63
N GLN A 223 -1.29 14.64 9.28
CA GLN A 223 -2.22 15.56 8.63
C GLN A 223 -2.04 15.67 7.11
N GLY A 224 -1.01 15.06 6.56
CA GLY A 224 -0.77 15.11 5.12
C GLY A 224 0.52 14.42 4.70
N THR A 225 0.75 14.45 3.40
CA THR A 225 1.93 13.89 2.76
C THR A 225 2.77 14.97 2.09
N PRO A 226 4.11 14.83 2.06
CA PRO A 226 4.85 13.75 2.69
C PRO A 226 4.88 13.93 4.21
N THR A 227 4.77 12.84 4.95
CA THR A 227 5.18 12.79 6.37
C THR A 227 6.47 12.00 6.44
N VAL A 228 7.55 12.65 6.91
CA VAL A 228 8.89 12.08 6.89
C VAL A 228 9.44 12.01 8.31
N LEU A 229 9.78 10.80 8.75
CA LEU A 229 10.32 10.54 10.08
C LEU A 229 11.72 9.95 9.97
N LEU A 230 12.72 10.56 10.60
CA LEU A 230 14.04 9.94 10.75
C LEU A 230 14.14 9.31 12.14
N ASN A 231 14.29 7.98 12.19
CA ASN A 231 14.35 7.22 13.44
C ASN A 231 13.16 7.56 14.37
N GLY A 232 11.97 7.70 13.78
CA GLY A 232 10.72 8.04 14.48
C GLY A 232 10.52 9.53 14.79
N LYS A 233 11.49 10.41 14.48
CA LYS A 233 11.37 11.86 14.69
C LYS A 233 10.89 12.56 13.43
N ASP A 234 9.80 13.29 13.55
CA ASP A 234 9.16 14.04 12.47
C ASP A 234 10.01 15.22 11.99
N LEU A 235 10.51 15.12 10.76
CA LEU A 235 11.41 16.13 10.17
C LEU A 235 10.72 17.47 9.92
N SER A 236 9.39 17.50 9.79
CA SER A 236 8.65 18.77 9.63
C SER A 236 8.68 19.63 10.89
N LYS A 237 8.88 19.01 12.06
CA LYS A 237 9.00 19.68 13.37
C LYS A 237 10.44 20.09 13.68
N GLU A 238 11.40 19.58 12.91
CA GLU A 238 12.80 19.90 13.05
C GLU A 238 13.15 21.21 12.32
N LYS A 239 14.08 21.97 12.89
CA LYS A 239 14.62 23.20 12.28
C LYS A 239 13.56 24.20 11.79
N GLY A 240 12.43 24.30 12.50
CA GLY A 240 11.32 25.18 12.12
C GLY A 240 10.74 24.87 10.73
N GLY A 241 10.74 23.61 10.31
CA GLY A 241 10.18 23.16 9.04
C GLY A 241 11.09 23.35 7.82
N ARG A 242 12.35 23.78 8.02
CA ARG A 242 13.31 24.04 6.93
C ARG A 242 14.38 22.95 6.81
N PHE A 243 13.99 21.70 6.96
CA PHE A 243 14.90 20.56 6.87
C PHE A 243 15.35 20.33 5.41
N THR A 244 16.67 20.22 5.18
CA THR A 244 17.25 20.09 3.83
C THR A 244 17.85 18.70 3.58
N ALA A 245 18.13 18.37 2.31
CA ALA A 245 18.85 17.15 1.94
C ALA A 245 20.23 17.05 2.62
N ALA A 246 20.97 18.16 2.70
CA ALA A 246 22.25 18.22 3.40
C ALA A 246 22.10 17.96 4.91
N ASP A 247 21.01 18.44 5.50
CA ASP A 247 20.68 18.19 6.90
C ASP A 247 20.31 16.73 7.15
N LEU A 248 19.59 16.09 6.21
CA LEU A 248 19.31 14.66 6.27
C LEU A 248 20.61 13.88 6.34
N LYS A 249 21.52 14.11 5.39
CA LYS A 249 22.84 13.47 5.34
C LYS A 249 23.60 13.63 6.66
N LYS A 250 23.72 14.87 7.12
CA LYS A 250 24.44 15.19 8.35
C LYS A 250 23.83 14.46 9.55
N THR A 251 22.51 14.43 9.65
CA THR A 251 21.80 13.83 10.77
C THR A 251 21.92 12.30 10.76
N VAL A 252 21.78 11.67 9.59
CA VAL A 252 21.96 10.22 9.43
C VAL A 252 23.39 9.81 9.79
N LEU A 253 24.40 10.46 9.22
CA LEU A 253 25.80 10.14 9.51
C LEU A 253 26.16 10.38 10.99
N ALA A 254 25.58 11.40 11.62
CA ALA A 254 25.75 11.63 13.05
C ALA A 254 25.09 10.53 13.91
N ALA A 255 23.87 10.11 13.57
CA ALA A 255 23.13 9.04 14.28
C ALA A 255 23.77 7.65 14.09
N ASN A 256 24.57 7.49 13.04
CA ASN A 256 25.26 6.26 12.68
C ASN A 256 26.69 6.17 13.24
N LYS A 257 27.20 7.20 13.91
CA LYS A 257 28.56 7.19 14.48
C LYS A 257 28.77 5.96 15.38
N GLY A 258 29.82 5.18 15.09
CA GLY A 258 30.16 3.96 15.83
C GLY A 258 29.34 2.72 15.45
N LYS A 259 28.39 2.83 14.51
CA LYS A 259 27.61 1.70 13.99
C LYS A 259 28.14 1.25 12.64
N GLN A 260 28.09 -0.05 12.37
CA GLN A 260 28.44 -0.58 11.06
C GLN A 260 27.32 -0.26 10.05
N PRO A 261 27.65 0.13 8.80
CA PRO A 261 26.67 0.20 7.73
C PRO A 261 26.04 -1.18 7.47
N GLY A 262 24.76 -1.18 7.11
CA GLY A 262 24.06 -2.37 6.67
C GLY A 262 24.61 -2.89 5.34
N LYS A 263 24.36 -4.16 5.04
CA LYS A 263 24.82 -4.76 3.78
C LYS A 263 23.79 -4.52 2.68
N PRO A 264 24.16 -3.87 1.56
CA PRO A 264 23.24 -3.67 0.44
C PRO A 264 22.66 -5.01 -0.01
N GLN A 265 21.36 -5.06 -0.21
CA GLN A 265 20.74 -6.24 -0.77
C GLN A 265 21.16 -6.36 -2.23
N THR A 266 21.79 -7.48 -2.60
CA THR A 266 22.03 -7.77 -4.01
C THR A 266 20.68 -7.96 -4.68
N PRO A 267 20.33 -7.19 -5.74
CA PRO A 267 19.15 -7.50 -6.54
C PRO A 267 19.29 -8.94 -7.05
N PRO A 268 18.25 -9.78 -6.98
CA PRO A 268 18.36 -11.10 -7.56
C PRO A 268 18.73 -10.93 -9.03
N GLN A 269 19.88 -11.50 -9.43
CA GLN A 269 20.16 -11.70 -10.85
C GLN A 269 18.95 -12.43 -11.42
N ALA A 270 18.40 -11.90 -12.52
CA ALA A 270 17.39 -12.59 -13.30
C ALA A 270 17.86 -14.03 -13.47
N SER A 271 17.11 -14.99 -12.91
CA SER A 271 17.46 -16.40 -12.95
C SER A 271 17.81 -16.76 -14.39
N GLN A 272 19.09 -17.04 -14.63
CA GLN A 272 19.51 -17.67 -15.86
C GLN A 272 18.79 -19.01 -15.88
N THR A 273 17.83 -19.14 -16.78
CA THR A 273 17.24 -20.44 -17.12
C THR A 273 18.42 -21.36 -17.45
N PRO A 274 18.55 -22.54 -16.82
CA PRO A 274 19.54 -23.50 -17.25
C PRO A 274 19.19 -23.92 -18.66
N GLU A 275 20.03 -23.52 -19.62
CA GLU A 275 20.00 -24.01 -20.99
C GLU A 275 20.15 -25.53 -20.92
N THR A 276 19.05 -26.24 -21.10
CA THR A 276 19.02 -27.70 -21.13
C THR A 276 19.64 -28.14 -22.45
N SER A 277 20.96 -28.19 -22.50
CA SER A 277 21.71 -28.94 -23.51
C SER A 277 21.49 -30.44 -23.27
N GLN A 278 20.38 -30.97 -23.79
CA GLN A 278 20.24 -32.40 -24.00
C GLN A 278 20.59 -32.73 -25.45
N THR A 279 21.84 -33.12 -25.66
CA THR A 279 22.27 -33.83 -26.87
C THR A 279 21.72 -35.26 -26.80
N PRO A 280 20.95 -35.75 -27.79
CA PRO A 280 20.56 -37.16 -27.82
C PRO A 280 21.77 -38.01 -28.20
N LYS A 281 22.27 -38.82 -27.26
CA LYS A 281 23.15 -39.96 -27.57
C LYS A 281 22.29 -41.07 -28.18
N THR A 282 22.40 -41.28 -29.49
CA THR A 282 21.88 -42.45 -30.17
C THR A 282 22.79 -43.64 -29.88
N SER A 283 22.41 -44.47 -28.91
CA SER A 283 23.00 -45.79 -28.68
C SER A 283 22.36 -46.81 -29.64
N ARG A 284 23.16 -47.28 -30.60
CA ARG A 284 22.91 -48.41 -31.49
C ARG A 284 23.06 -49.73 -30.71
N PRO A 285 22.11 -50.68 -30.78
CA PRO A 285 22.39 -52.06 -30.44
C PRO A 285 22.86 -52.83 -31.69
N GLU A 286 23.99 -53.51 -31.52
CA GLU A 286 24.53 -54.49 -32.44
C GLU A 286 23.88 -55.85 -32.13
N SER A 287 23.32 -56.52 -33.13
CA SER A 287 22.89 -57.92 -33.05
C SER A 287 23.17 -58.59 -34.40
N GLN A 288 23.89 -59.69 -34.31
CA GLN A 288 24.57 -60.45 -35.35
C GLN A 288 23.63 -61.48 -36.05
N PRO A 289 24.11 -62.27 -37.04
CA PRO A 289 23.50 -62.34 -38.37
C PRO A 289 22.66 -63.61 -38.62
N ALA A 290 21.78 -63.53 -39.63
CA ALA A 290 21.16 -64.70 -40.25
C ALA A 290 21.56 -64.79 -41.73
N THR A 291 22.03 -65.99 -42.08
CA THR A 291 22.46 -66.48 -43.38
C THR A 291 21.32 -66.61 -44.39
N GLY A 292 21.55 -66.27 -45.67
CA GLY A 292 20.63 -66.63 -46.75
C GLY A 292 20.97 -66.01 -48.13
N THR A 293 21.55 -66.84 -48.99
CA THR A 293 22.01 -66.70 -50.39
C THR A 293 20.95 -66.14 -51.40
N PRO A 294 21.36 -65.61 -52.59
CA PRO A 294 20.61 -64.60 -53.34
C PRO A 294 19.77 -65.15 -54.51
N GLN A 295 18.80 -64.36 -54.96
CA GLN A 295 18.13 -64.57 -56.25
C GLN A 295 17.82 -63.23 -56.94
N GLN A 296 18.52 -62.97 -58.05
CA GLN A 296 18.22 -62.01 -59.11
C GLN A 296 17.14 -62.59 -60.06
N PRO A 297 16.67 -61.88 -61.11
CA PRO A 297 16.36 -60.46 -61.31
C PRO A 297 14.95 -60.28 -61.94
N GLN A 298 14.51 -59.05 -62.25
CA GLN A 298 14.02 -58.60 -63.58
C GLN A 298 13.33 -57.21 -63.49
N PRO A 299 13.44 -56.35 -64.52
CA PRO A 299 12.87 -55.00 -64.56
C PRO A 299 11.57 -54.95 -65.37
N SER A 300 10.67 -54.02 -65.06
CA SER A 300 9.55 -53.61 -65.92
C SER A 300 9.17 -52.17 -65.53
N ALA A 301 9.67 -51.16 -66.23
CA ALA A 301 9.06 -50.57 -67.43
C ALA A 301 7.66 -49.97 -67.15
N SER A 302 7.61 -48.63 -67.14
CA SER A 302 6.39 -47.81 -67.28
C SER A 302 5.66 -48.11 -68.60
N PRO A 303 4.41 -47.65 -68.73
CA PRO A 303 4.25 -46.48 -69.60
C PRO A 303 3.17 -45.46 -69.16
N SER A 304 3.40 -44.23 -69.67
CA SER A 304 2.47 -43.16 -70.04
C SER A 304 1.60 -42.46 -69.00
#